data_AF-A0AAD8BBX8-F1
#
_entry.id   AF-A0AAD8BBX8-F1
#
_cell.length_a   1.000
_cell.length_b   1.000
_cell.length_c   1.000
_cell.angle_alpha   90.00
_cell.angle_beta   90.00
_cell.angle_gamma   90.00
#
_symmetry.space_group_name_H-M   'P 1'
#
loop_
_entity.id
_entity.type
_entity.pdbx_description
1 polymer ?
#
loop_
_entity_poly.entity_id
_entity_poly.type
_entity_poly.pdbx_seq_one_letter_code
_entity_poly.pdbx_strand_id
1 'polypeptide(L)' 'LDDDGVSDIPRRLRNFDIDIFEQDPRQLANFPNITGNLCYHQTSSASNETYLYNCTAPVVGRYVRLIV' A
#
# COMPACT_ATOMS: atom_id res chain seq x y z
N LEU A 1 -7.71 16.55 36.59
CA LEU A 1 -7.97 17.24 35.30
C LEU A 1 -7.10 16.49 34.32
N ASP A 2 -7.60 15.34 33.92
CA ASP A 2 -6.94 14.36 33.08
C ASP A 2 -7.16 14.80 31.63
N ASP A 3 -6.13 15.35 31.01
CA ASP A 3 -6.04 15.51 29.56
C ASP A 3 -4.64 15.05 29.17
N ASP A 4 -4.45 13.73 29.22
CA ASP A 4 -3.31 13.09 28.56
C ASP A 4 -3.47 13.35 27.06
N GLY A 5 -2.88 14.43 26.59
CA GLY A 5 -2.80 14.85 25.20
C GLY A 5 -2.01 13.87 24.34
N VAL A 6 -2.47 12.63 24.24
CA VAL A 6 -2.10 11.72 23.17
C VAL A 6 -2.71 12.31 21.91
N SER A 7 -1.89 13.09 21.20
CA SER A 7 -2.18 13.45 19.82
C SER A 7 -2.27 12.15 19.04
N ASP A 8 -3.50 11.68 18.83
CA ASP A 8 -3.84 10.49 18.05
C ASP A 8 -3.61 10.82 16.56
N ILE A 9 -2.36 11.13 16.20
CA ILE A 9 -1.96 11.28 14.81
C ILE A 9 -2.03 9.87 14.22
N PRO A 10 -2.96 9.61 13.28
CA PRO A 10 -3.06 8.29 12.70
C PRO A 10 -1.71 7.94 12.05
N ARG A 11 -1.11 6.81 12.42
CA ARG A 11 0.08 6.30 11.73
C ARG A 11 -0.32 5.86 10.32
N ARG A 12 -0.14 6.76 9.35
CA ARG A 12 -0.45 6.52 7.93
C ARG A 12 0.70 5.82 7.23
N LEU A 13 0.39 4.90 6.31
CA LEU A 13 1.38 4.36 5.39
C LEU A 13 2.01 5.49 4.56
N ARG A 14 3.33 5.46 4.43
CA ARG A 14 4.13 6.39 3.62
C ARG A 14 5.11 5.57 2.80
N ASN A 15 5.45 6.04 1.60
CA ASN A 15 6.45 5.44 0.73
C ASN A 15 6.12 3.97 0.44
N PHE A 16 4.91 3.73 -0.07
CA PHE A 16 4.44 2.38 -0.33
C PHE A 16 4.20 2.11 -1.80
N ASP A 17 4.32 0.85 -2.17
CA ASP A 17 3.96 0.30 -3.47
C ASP A 17 2.62 -0.44 -3.40
N ILE A 18 1.86 -0.35 -4.48
CA ILE A 18 0.68 -1.18 -4.75
C ILE A 18 1.06 -2.19 -5.83
N ASP A 19 1.19 -3.46 -5.44
CA ASP A 19 1.43 -4.57 -6.35
C ASP A 19 0.16 -5.38 -6.60
N ILE A 20 0.01 -5.82 -7.84
CA ILE A 20 -1.11 -6.63 -8.29
C ILE A 20 -0.61 -8.01 -8.74
N PHE A 21 -1.28 -9.07 -8.30
CA PHE A 21 -1.00 -10.44 -8.68
C PHE A 21 -2.27 -11.15 -9.16
N GLU A 22 -2.15 -11.99 -10.19
CA GLU A 22 -3.27 -12.82 -10.68
C GLU A 22 -3.53 -14.04 -9.78
N GLN A 23 -2.48 -14.60 -9.19
CA GLN A 23 -2.52 -15.75 -8.28
C GLN A 23 -2.06 -15.31 -6.89
N ASP A 24 -2.39 -16.11 -5.87
CA ASP A 24 -2.01 -15.79 -4.49
C ASP A 24 -0.48 -15.81 -4.33
N PRO A 25 0.18 -14.65 -4.14
CA PRO A 25 1.63 -14.59 -4.12
C PRO A 25 2.22 -15.32 -2.90
N ARG A 26 1.43 -15.55 -1.84
CA ARG A 26 1.86 -16.26 -0.62
C ARG A 26 2.17 -17.73 -0.85
N GLN A 27 1.71 -18.30 -1.96
CA GLN A 27 1.98 -19.69 -2.35
C GLN A 27 3.30 -19.83 -3.14
N LEU A 28 3.91 -18.71 -3.55
CA LEU A 28 5.17 -18.73 -4.28
C LEU A 28 6.34 -18.86 -3.32
N ALA A 29 7.31 -19.72 -3.67
CA ALA A 29 8.44 -20.06 -2.80
C ALA A 29 9.32 -18.85 -2.42
N ASN A 30 9.31 -17.80 -3.23
CA ASN A 30 10.10 -16.58 -3.05
C ASN A 30 9.31 -15.43 -2.40
N PHE A 31 8.09 -15.65 -1.91
CA PHE A 31 7.35 -14.64 -1.16
C PHE A 31 8.05 -14.32 0.19
N PRO A 32 8.15 -13.04 0.62
CA PRO A 32 7.61 -11.81 -0.01
C PRO A 32 8.53 -11.15 -1.04
N ASN A 33 9.72 -11.70 -1.30
CA ASN A 33 10.75 -11.18 -2.22
C ASN A 33 10.41 -11.42 -3.71
N ILE A 34 9.17 -11.13 -4.08
CA ILE A 34 8.67 -11.12 -5.45
C ILE A 34 7.93 -9.80 -5.66
N THR A 35 8.08 -9.19 -6.83
CA THR A 35 7.31 -8.00 -7.22
C THR A 35 6.18 -8.44 -8.14
N GLY A 36 4.98 -7.90 -7.91
CA GLY A 36 3.83 -8.12 -8.79
C GLY A 36 3.88 -7.20 -10.00
N ASN A 37 2.73 -7.01 -10.64
CA ASN A 37 2.57 -5.89 -11.55
C ASN A 37 2.41 -4.62 -10.71
N LEU A 38 3.40 -3.72 -10.76
CA LEU A 38 3.40 -2.47 -10.02
C LEU A 38 2.31 -1.54 -10.57
N CYS A 39 1.26 -1.32 -9.78
CA CYS A 39 0.18 -0.41 -10.11
C CYS A 39 0.54 1.04 -9.78
N TYR A 40 1.12 1.27 -8.60
CA TYR A 40 1.35 2.61 -8.06
C TYR A 40 2.54 2.63 -7.11
N HIS A 41 3.33 3.69 -7.17
CA HIS A 41 4.44 3.98 -6.25
C HIS A 41 4.20 5.35 -5.61
N GLN A 42 4.05 5.39 -4.28
CA GLN A 42 3.87 6.63 -3.55
C GLN A 42 5.21 7.27 -3.24
N THR A 43 5.51 8.42 -3.83
CA THR A 43 6.76 9.18 -3.60
C THR A 43 6.62 10.33 -2.60
N SER A 44 5.40 10.71 -2.21
CA SER A 44 5.14 11.86 -1.35
C SER A 44 4.25 11.50 -0.16
N SER A 45 4.41 12.25 0.93
CA SER A 45 3.58 12.06 2.12
C SER A 45 2.12 12.38 1.81
N ALA A 46 1.25 11.37 1.94
CA ALA A 46 -0.20 11.56 1.99
C ALA A 46 -0.54 12.61 3.08
N SER A 47 -1.25 13.67 2.70
CA SER A 47 -1.94 14.62 3.58
C SER A 47 -3.02 13.90 4.43
N ASN A 48 -3.75 14.66 5.24
CA ASN A 48 -4.73 14.11 6.18
C ASN A 48 -6.03 13.63 5.53
N GLU A 49 -6.13 13.63 4.21
CA GLU A 49 -7.34 13.31 3.46
C GLU A 49 -7.42 11.84 3.04
N THR A 50 -8.57 11.44 2.48
CA THR A 50 -8.74 10.15 1.79
C THR A 50 -8.09 10.23 0.42
N TYR A 51 -7.28 9.22 0.08
CA TYR A 51 -6.58 9.17 -1.20
C TYR A 51 -7.23 8.21 -2.18
N LEU A 52 -7.35 8.68 -3.41
CA LEU A 52 -7.58 7.84 -4.58
C LEU A 52 -6.24 7.62 -5.28
N TYR A 53 -5.78 6.37 -5.30
CA TYR A 53 -4.59 5.96 -6.04
C TYR A 53 -5.03 5.27 -7.33
N ASN A 54 -4.66 5.85 -8.47
CA ASN A 54 -4.96 5.30 -9.78
C ASN A 54 -3.72 4.57 -10.30
N CYS A 55 -3.89 3.35 -10.81
CA CYS A 55 -2.83 2.68 -11.56
C CYS A 55 -2.54 3.44 -12.86
N THR A 56 -1.29 3.40 -13.33
CA THR A 56 -0.87 4.06 -14.57
C THR A 56 -1.47 3.42 -15.83
N ALA A 57 -1.88 2.15 -15.73
CA ALA A 57 -2.57 1.39 -16.77
C ALA A 57 -3.64 0.48 -16.15
N PRO A 58 -4.62 0.01 -16.95
CA PRO A 58 -5.55 -1.02 -16.50
C PRO A 58 -4.81 -2.26 -16.03
N VAL A 59 -5.17 -2.76 -14.86
CA VAL A 59 -4.56 -3.95 -14.25
C VAL A 59 -5.51 -5.14 -14.33
N VAL A 60 -4.95 -6.31 -14.60
CA VAL A 60 -5.63 -7.61 -14.48
C VAL A 60 -5.03 -8.32 -13.26
N GLY A 61 -5.86 -8.68 -12.29
CA GLY A 61 -5.39 -9.37 -11.09
C GLY A 61 -6.48 -9.68 -10.09
N ARG A 62 -6.14 -10.51 -9.10
CA ARG A 62 -7.04 -10.95 -8.02
C ARG A 62 -6.55 -10.56 -6.64
N TYR A 63 -5.24 -10.38 -6.47
CA TYR A 63 -4.61 -10.10 -5.18
C TYR A 63 -3.89 -8.75 -5.25
N VAL A 64 -4.12 -7.91 -4.25
CA VAL A 64 -3.47 -6.61 -4.07
C VAL A 64 -2.56 -6.68 -2.85
N ARG A 65 -1.33 -6.22 -2.99
CA ARG A 65 -0.37 -6.10 -1.89
C ARG A 65 0.06 -4.64 -1.74
N LEU A 66 0.00 -4.16 -0.50
CA LEU A 66 0.59 -2.89 -0.08
C LEU A 66 1.92 -3.20 0.62
N ILE A 67 3.02 -2.63 0.15
CA ILE A 67 4.36 -2.85 0.72
C ILE A 67 5.07 -1.52 0.94
N VAL A 68 5.83 -1.41 2.04
CA VAL A 68 6.62 -0.25 2.46
C VAL A 68 8.10 -0.61 2.54
#